data_AF-A0A2U8I6A1-F1
#
_entry.id   AF-A0A2U8I6A1-F1
#
_cell.length_a   1.000
_cell.length_b   1.000
_cell.length_c   1.000
_cell.angle_alpha   90.00
_cell.angle_beta   90.00
_cell.angle_gamma   90.00
#
_symmetry.space_group_name_H-M   'P 1'
#
loop_
_entity.id
_entity.type
_entity.pdbx_description
1 polymer ?
#
loop_
_entity_poly.entity_id
_entity_poly.type
_entity_poly.pdbx_seq_one_letter_code
_entity_poly.pdbx_strand_id
1 'polypeptide(L)'
;MAGVRLQEAANDTNGDQDMPIHAANLEYIIDSIIYQLNAKDTGGSYLFSGTKNDVAPIIYDTGTQSYSYAGNAEYREVSVAQGVTLKANVHLYSAFSTAGGNDMSILTKLKQLSENMKDTTKKKSDYQNDIQVLLDLTSKARDDVSGTVTELGYRTNMLELLDGVQITQTNANNQLSTHLVGLTEDDKKDKILELTQQESALQTSFLIYSKIYRISLFDYIR
;
A
#
# COMPACT_ATOMS: atom_id res chain seq x y z
N MET A 1 -3.91 -16.34 3.07
CA MET A 1 -4.08 -17.52 2.19
C MET A 1 -2.78 -18.34 2.07
N ALA A 2 -1.63 -17.75 1.69
CA ALA A 2 -0.34 -18.47 1.65
C ALA A 2 0.01 -19.17 2.99
N GLY A 3 -0.08 -18.46 4.13
CA GLY A 3 0.20 -19.04 5.44
C GLY A 3 -0.67 -20.24 5.81
N VAL A 4 -1.93 -20.28 5.36
CA VAL A 4 -2.83 -21.43 5.61
C VAL A 4 -2.37 -22.66 4.84
N ARG A 5 -1.96 -22.51 3.57
CA ARG A 5 -1.44 -23.63 2.78
C ARG A 5 -0.09 -24.12 3.30
N LEU A 6 0.76 -23.22 3.77
CA LEU A 6 2.00 -23.60 4.44
C LEU A 6 1.73 -24.36 5.74
N GLN A 7 0.69 -23.97 6.50
CA GLN A 7 0.29 -24.68 7.72
C GLN A 7 -0.29 -26.07 7.42
N GLU A 8 -1.09 -26.19 6.35
CA GLU A 8 -1.55 -27.49 5.85
C GLU A 8 -0.34 -28.35 5.44
N ALA A 9 0.60 -27.82 4.67
CA ALA A 9 1.80 -28.55 4.27
C ALA A 9 2.70 -28.94 5.46
N ALA A 10 2.78 -28.09 6.49
CA ALA A 10 3.55 -28.36 7.70
C ALA A 10 3.00 -29.54 8.52
N ASN A 11 1.70 -29.86 8.41
CA ASN A 11 1.04 -30.86 9.25
C ASN A 11 1.69 -32.26 9.13
N ASP A 12 2.09 -32.84 10.26
CA ASP A 12 2.87 -34.09 10.35
C ASP A 12 2.11 -35.32 9.84
N THR A 13 0.79 -35.24 9.71
CA THR A 13 -0.03 -36.32 9.14
C THR A 13 0.03 -36.41 7.62
N ASN A 14 0.52 -35.37 6.93
CA ASN A 14 0.65 -35.36 5.47
C ASN A 14 1.94 -36.06 5.06
N GLY A 15 1.81 -37.07 4.18
CA GLY A 15 2.95 -37.84 3.70
C GLY A 15 3.67 -37.15 2.55
N ASP A 16 4.88 -37.63 2.22
CA ASP A 16 5.65 -37.15 1.07
C ASP A 16 4.85 -37.17 -0.25
N GLN A 17 3.87 -38.09 -0.37
CA GLN A 17 3.02 -38.26 -1.55
C GLN A 17 1.99 -37.13 -1.75
N ASP A 18 1.64 -36.40 -0.68
CA ASP A 18 0.65 -35.32 -0.73
C ASP A 18 1.30 -33.95 -1.03
N MET A 19 2.62 -33.85 -0.85
CA MET A 19 3.37 -32.60 -1.01
C MET A 19 3.27 -31.99 -2.42
N PRO A 20 3.26 -32.76 -3.52
CA PRO A 20 3.03 -32.20 -4.86
C PRO A 20 1.67 -31.50 -5.01
N ILE A 21 0.62 -31.96 -4.32
CA ILE A 21 -0.71 -31.32 -4.35
C ILE A 21 -0.66 -29.97 -3.61
N HIS A 22 -0.01 -29.93 -2.45
CA HIS A 22 0.19 -28.69 -1.72
C HIS A 22 1.08 -27.69 -2.48
N ALA A 23 2.08 -28.19 -3.22
CA ALA A 23 2.93 -27.37 -4.07
C ALA A 23 2.11 -26.65 -5.16
N ALA A 24 1.25 -27.38 -5.89
CA ALA A 24 0.40 -26.77 -6.91
C ALA A 24 -0.51 -25.66 -6.33
N ASN A 25 -1.04 -25.85 -5.13
CA ASN A 25 -1.80 -24.81 -4.42
C ASN A 25 -0.93 -23.60 -4.06
N LEU A 26 0.32 -23.82 -3.66
CA LEU A 26 1.27 -22.77 -3.34
C LEU A 26 1.63 -21.95 -4.59
N GLU A 27 1.83 -22.59 -5.74
CA GLU A 27 2.08 -21.92 -7.03
C GLU A 27 0.94 -20.99 -7.42
N TYR A 28 -0.30 -21.48 -7.33
CA TYR A 28 -1.48 -20.66 -7.61
C TYR A 28 -1.52 -19.40 -6.73
N ILE A 29 -1.15 -19.52 -5.46
CA ILE A 29 -1.11 -18.38 -4.54
C ILE A 29 0.04 -17.42 -4.90
N ILE A 30 1.22 -17.94 -5.24
CA ILE A 30 2.36 -17.12 -5.69
C ILE A 30 1.96 -16.32 -6.93
N ASP A 31 1.36 -16.96 -7.93
CA ASP A 31 0.89 -16.31 -9.15
C ASP A 31 -0.18 -15.26 -8.86
N SER A 32 -1.11 -15.55 -7.95
CA SER A 32 -2.12 -14.58 -7.51
C SER A 32 -1.49 -13.35 -6.84
N ILE A 33 -0.48 -13.55 -5.99
CA ILE A 33 0.25 -12.45 -5.35
C ILE A 33 0.99 -11.62 -6.40
N ILE A 34 1.69 -12.26 -7.34
CA ILE A 34 2.41 -11.57 -8.42
C ILE A 34 1.44 -10.77 -9.29
N TYR A 35 0.30 -11.36 -9.63
CA TYR A 35 -0.76 -10.67 -10.39
C TYR A 35 -1.23 -9.40 -9.66
N GLN A 36 -1.46 -9.48 -8.35
CA GLN A 36 -1.87 -8.33 -7.54
C GLN A 36 -0.76 -7.27 -7.43
N LEU A 37 0.49 -7.69 -7.22
CA LEU A 37 1.63 -6.78 -7.15
C LEU A 37 1.95 -6.13 -8.50
N ASN A 38 1.54 -6.75 -9.62
CA ASN A 38 1.61 -6.21 -10.97
C ASN A 38 0.28 -5.58 -11.44
N ALA A 39 -0.63 -5.26 -10.51
CA ALA A 39 -1.89 -4.62 -10.86
C ALA A 39 -1.69 -3.25 -11.53
N LYS A 40 -2.59 -2.94 -12.45
CA LYS A 40 -2.64 -1.68 -13.21
C LYS A 40 -3.87 -0.86 -12.84
N ASP A 41 -3.77 0.46 -12.97
CA ASP A 41 -4.92 1.36 -12.92
C ASP A 41 -5.75 1.31 -14.22
N THR A 42 -6.83 2.11 -14.26
CA THR A 42 -7.69 2.25 -15.44
C THR A 42 -6.98 2.85 -16.64
N GLY A 43 -5.86 3.56 -16.43
CA GLY A 43 -5.01 4.10 -17.48
C GLY A 43 -3.95 3.13 -17.99
N GLY A 44 -3.85 1.93 -17.42
CA GLY A 44 -2.85 0.90 -17.80
C GLY A 44 -1.49 1.06 -17.11
N SER A 45 -1.35 2.01 -16.18
CA SER A 45 -0.16 2.26 -15.38
C SER A 45 -0.09 1.30 -14.19
N TYR A 46 1.09 0.77 -13.89
CA TYR A 46 1.31 -0.10 -12.73
C TYR A 46 1.15 0.66 -11.41
N LEU A 47 0.38 0.09 -10.49
CA LEU A 47 0.03 0.74 -9.21
C LEU A 47 1.23 0.80 -8.24
N PHE A 48 2.06 -0.25 -8.25
CA PHE A 48 3.07 -0.51 -7.23
C PHE A 48 4.53 -0.36 -7.72
N SER A 49 4.77 0.25 -8.88
CA SER A 49 6.12 0.46 -9.45
C SER A 49 6.76 1.80 -9.07
N GLY A 50 6.16 2.55 -8.13
CA GLY A 50 6.64 3.88 -7.72
C GLY A 50 6.31 4.95 -8.76
N THR A 51 7.33 5.65 -9.26
CA THR A 51 7.21 6.61 -10.38
C THR A 51 7.47 5.94 -11.74
N LYS A 52 7.97 4.69 -11.78
CA LYS A 52 8.14 3.90 -13.01
C LYS A 52 6.85 3.17 -13.41
N ASN A 53 5.77 3.92 -13.58
CA ASN A 53 4.42 3.39 -13.84
C ASN A 53 4.28 2.55 -15.13
N ASP A 54 5.25 2.61 -16.05
CA ASP A 54 5.25 1.80 -17.29
C ASP A 54 6.01 0.46 -17.16
N VAL A 55 6.65 0.20 -16.02
CA VAL A 55 7.45 -1.01 -15.77
C VAL A 55 6.72 -1.94 -14.81
N ALA A 56 6.62 -3.22 -15.17
CA ALA A 56 6.06 -4.24 -14.29
C ALA A 56 6.84 -4.30 -12.97
N PRO A 57 6.19 -4.10 -11.80
CA PRO A 57 6.84 -4.10 -10.50
C PRO A 57 7.66 -5.36 -10.23
N ILE A 58 7.08 -6.53 -10.47
CA ILE A 58 7.67 -7.83 -10.15
C ILE A 58 8.08 -8.55 -11.43
N ILE A 59 9.35 -8.92 -11.52
CA ILE A 59 9.95 -9.65 -12.64
C ILE A 59 10.59 -10.94 -12.13
N TYR A 60 10.42 -12.03 -12.87
CA TYR A 60 11.13 -13.29 -12.63
C TYR A 60 12.33 -13.42 -13.57
N ASP A 61 13.51 -13.60 -13.00
CA ASP A 61 14.72 -13.91 -13.75
C ASP A 61 14.91 -15.43 -13.81
N THR A 62 14.93 -15.98 -15.03
CA THR A 62 15.08 -17.42 -15.26
C THR A 62 16.52 -17.92 -15.08
N GLY A 63 17.51 -17.04 -15.23
CA GLY A 63 18.92 -17.37 -15.05
C GLY A 63 19.28 -17.51 -13.57
N THR A 64 18.77 -16.60 -12.72
CA THR A 64 18.98 -16.67 -11.26
C THR A 64 17.87 -17.41 -10.53
N GLN A 65 16.78 -17.78 -11.22
CA GLN A 65 15.59 -18.42 -10.68
C GLN A 65 14.95 -17.63 -9.52
N SER A 66 14.99 -16.29 -9.59
CA SER A 66 14.54 -15.41 -8.51
C SER A 66 13.61 -14.31 -8.98
N TYR A 67 12.72 -13.87 -8.10
CA TYR A 67 11.92 -12.67 -8.30
C TYR A 67 12.68 -11.42 -7.85
N SER A 68 12.46 -10.31 -8.57
CA SER A 68 13.02 -9.00 -8.26
C SER A 68 12.00 -7.88 -8.46
N TYR A 69 12.22 -6.78 -7.75
CA TYR A 69 11.47 -5.54 -7.92
C TYR A 69 12.17 -4.62 -8.93
N ALA A 70 11.46 -4.25 -9.99
CA ALA A 70 11.98 -3.41 -11.07
C ALA A 70 11.54 -1.93 -11.00
N GLY A 71 10.66 -1.60 -10.04
CA GLY A 71 10.19 -0.24 -9.81
C GLY A 71 11.22 0.66 -9.11
N ASN A 72 10.72 1.64 -8.36
CA ASN A 72 11.52 2.44 -7.42
C ASN A 72 10.72 2.79 -6.16
N ALA A 73 11.44 3.27 -5.15
CA ALA A 73 10.90 3.65 -3.84
C ALA A 73 10.41 5.12 -3.81
N GLU A 74 10.02 5.67 -4.96
CA GLU A 74 9.60 7.07 -5.06
C GLU A 74 8.09 7.22 -4.90
N TYR A 75 7.70 8.22 -4.10
CA TYR A 75 6.31 8.59 -3.95
C TYR A 75 5.87 9.54 -5.06
N ARG A 76 4.67 9.30 -5.57
CA ARG A 76 3.90 10.25 -6.36
C ARG A 76 3.12 11.13 -5.40
N GLU A 77 3.20 12.43 -5.59
CA GLU A 77 2.60 13.42 -4.71
C GLU A 77 1.51 14.19 -5.45
N VAL A 78 0.38 14.43 -4.76
CA VAL A 78 -0.77 15.18 -5.29
C VAL A 78 -1.13 16.27 -4.30
N SER A 79 -1.21 17.51 -4.77
CA SER A 79 -1.73 18.61 -3.97
C SER A 79 -3.24 18.53 -3.90
N VAL A 80 -3.76 18.51 -2.67
CA VAL A 80 -5.20 18.35 -2.38
C VAL A 80 -5.81 19.58 -1.72
N ALA A 81 -4.97 20.48 -1.21
CA ALA A 81 -5.36 21.80 -0.73
C ALA A 81 -4.13 22.73 -0.75
N GLN A 82 -4.35 24.03 -0.51
CA GLN A 82 -3.28 25.01 -0.43
C GLN A 82 -2.24 24.60 0.64
N GLY A 83 -1.04 24.24 0.19
CA GLY A 83 0.05 23.80 1.07
C GLY A 83 -0.08 22.39 1.66
N VAL A 84 -1.05 21.59 1.20
CA VAL A 84 -1.23 20.18 1.62
C VAL A 84 -1.03 19.25 0.42
N THR A 85 -0.09 18.33 0.57
CA THR A 85 0.28 17.35 -0.45
C THR A 85 0.20 15.94 0.13
N LEU A 86 -0.43 15.03 -0.60
CA LEU A 86 -0.59 13.62 -0.21
C LEU A 86 0.13 12.69 -1.17
N LYS A 87 0.63 11.58 -0.61
CA LYS A 87 1.22 10.48 -1.37
C LYS A 87 0.11 9.67 -2.04
N ALA A 88 0.13 9.62 -3.37
CA ALA A 88 -0.85 8.94 -4.20
C ALA A 88 -0.56 7.44 -4.43
N ASN A 89 0.62 6.97 -4.01
CA ASN A 89 1.01 5.56 -4.12
C ASN A 89 1.53 4.99 -2.79
N VAL A 90 1.66 3.68 -2.78
CA VAL A 90 2.27 2.88 -1.70
C VAL A 90 3.31 1.92 -2.28
N HIS A 91 4.23 1.48 -1.43
CA HIS A 91 5.26 0.52 -1.79
C HIS A 91 5.01 -0.79 -1.06
N LEU A 92 4.52 -1.80 -1.79
CA LEU A 92 4.29 -3.13 -1.22
C LEU A 92 5.50 -4.06 -1.36
N TYR A 93 6.48 -3.71 -2.21
CA TYR A 93 7.62 -4.58 -2.48
C TYR A 93 8.45 -4.87 -1.21
N SER A 94 8.57 -3.89 -0.30
CA SER A 94 9.30 -4.03 0.95
C SER A 94 8.71 -5.10 1.87
N ALA A 95 7.40 -5.37 1.78
CA ALA A 95 6.75 -6.43 2.56
C ALA A 95 7.20 -7.84 2.13
N PHE A 96 7.75 -7.97 0.92
CA PHE A 96 8.18 -9.24 0.32
C PHE A 96 9.70 -9.39 0.22
N SER A 97 10.45 -8.46 0.82
CA SER A 97 11.92 -8.46 0.94
C SER A 97 12.34 -8.77 2.38
N THR A 98 13.40 -9.57 2.52
CA THR A 98 13.97 -9.91 3.84
C THR A 98 15.25 -9.15 4.16
N ALA A 99 16.03 -8.78 3.14
CA ALA A 99 17.31 -8.09 3.32
C ALA A 99 17.21 -6.57 3.15
N GLY A 100 16.03 -6.07 2.76
CA GLY A 100 15.85 -4.69 2.34
C GLY A 100 16.41 -4.49 0.93
N GLY A 101 15.62 -3.83 0.07
CA GLY A 101 15.99 -3.58 -1.32
C GLY A 101 15.00 -4.22 -2.29
N ASN A 102 15.52 -4.56 -3.47
CA ASN A 102 14.70 -5.02 -4.60
C ASN A 102 14.61 -6.55 -4.68
N ASP A 103 15.09 -7.27 -3.66
CA ASP A 103 15.02 -8.72 -3.59
C ASP A 103 13.61 -9.15 -3.16
N MET A 104 12.88 -9.83 -4.05
CA MET A 104 11.58 -10.41 -3.70
C MET A 104 11.81 -11.79 -3.08
N SER A 105 12.60 -11.81 -2.01
CA SER A 105 13.17 -13.02 -1.42
C SER A 105 12.10 -13.95 -0.86
N ILE A 106 11.00 -13.41 -0.32
CA ILE A 106 9.87 -14.23 0.16
C ILE A 106 9.22 -14.97 -1.01
N LEU A 107 8.93 -14.28 -2.12
CA LEU A 107 8.35 -14.90 -3.32
C LEU A 107 9.31 -15.94 -3.93
N THR A 108 10.61 -15.64 -3.92
CA THR A 108 11.64 -16.55 -4.41
C THR A 108 11.70 -17.82 -3.58
N LYS A 109 11.71 -17.69 -2.25
CA LYS A 109 11.71 -18.84 -1.32
C LYS A 109 10.42 -19.66 -1.41
N LEU A 110 9.26 -19.01 -1.56
CA LEU A 110 7.98 -19.72 -1.76
C LEU A 110 8.00 -20.56 -3.04
N LYS A 111 8.57 -20.02 -4.13
CA LYS A 111 8.72 -20.77 -5.38
C LYS A 111 9.70 -21.94 -5.24
N GLN A 112 10.86 -21.72 -4.63
CA GLN A 112 11.83 -22.78 -4.35
C GLN A 112 11.25 -23.89 -3.48
N LEU A 113 10.46 -23.53 -2.45
CA LEU A 113 9.76 -24.52 -1.64
C LEU A 113 8.77 -25.33 -2.49
N SER A 114 7.98 -24.67 -3.35
CA SER A 114 7.06 -25.38 -4.25
C SER A 114 7.79 -26.36 -5.18
N GLU A 115 8.93 -25.95 -5.75
CA GLU A 115 9.76 -26.82 -6.58
C GLU A 115 10.30 -28.02 -5.78
N ASN A 116 10.76 -27.81 -4.55
CA ASN A 116 11.19 -28.89 -3.65
C ASN A 116 10.06 -29.86 -3.29
N MET A 117 8.83 -29.35 -3.09
CA MET A 117 7.66 -30.16 -2.75
C MET A 117 7.15 -31.01 -3.93
N LYS A 118 7.43 -30.60 -5.18
CA LYS A 118 7.12 -31.38 -6.39
C LYS A 118 8.18 -32.42 -6.72
N ASP A 119 9.39 -32.26 -6.23
CA ASP A 119 10.50 -33.19 -6.47
C ASP A 119 10.29 -34.48 -5.68
N THR A 120 9.86 -35.54 -6.36
CA THR A 120 9.59 -36.86 -5.77
C THR A 120 10.83 -37.55 -5.20
N THR A 121 12.03 -37.01 -5.45
CA THR A 121 13.28 -37.52 -4.88
C THR A 121 13.57 -36.95 -3.49
N LYS A 122 12.94 -35.82 -3.14
CA LYS A 122 13.05 -35.16 -1.84
C LYS A 122 11.97 -35.65 -0.88
N LYS A 123 12.30 -35.67 0.39
CA LYS A 123 11.37 -35.95 1.48
C LYS A 123 10.93 -34.66 2.12
N LYS A 124 9.74 -34.65 2.74
CA LYS A 124 9.24 -33.52 3.52
C LYS A 124 10.25 -33.02 4.56
N SER A 125 11.00 -33.94 5.18
CA SER A 125 12.06 -33.63 6.13
C SER A 125 13.14 -32.70 5.55
N ASP A 126 13.38 -32.73 4.25
CA ASP A 126 14.46 -31.99 3.59
C ASP A 126 14.15 -30.48 3.49
N TYR A 127 12.86 -30.12 3.51
CA TYR A 127 12.39 -28.73 3.41
C TYR A 127 11.44 -28.32 4.56
N GLN A 128 11.35 -29.13 5.62
CA GLN A 128 10.53 -28.83 6.80
C GLN A 128 10.91 -27.48 7.43
N ASN A 129 12.21 -27.18 7.52
CA ASN A 129 12.70 -25.91 8.03
C ASN A 129 12.30 -24.74 7.13
N ASP A 130 12.30 -24.93 5.81
CA ASP A 130 11.88 -23.90 4.85
C ASP A 130 10.40 -23.57 5.00
N ILE A 131 9.55 -24.58 5.24
CA ILE A 131 8.12 -24.38 5.55
C ILE A 131 7.95 -23.50 6.80
N GLN A 132 8.70 -23.81 7.88
CA GLN A 132 8.59 -23.04 9.13
C GLN A 132 9.07 -21.59 8.96
N VAL A 133 10.20 -21.39 8.30
CA VAL A 133 10.72 -20.03 8.00
C VAL A 133 9.73 -19.27 7.13
N LEU A 134 9.12 -19.92 6.14
CA LEU A 134 8.15 -19.27 5.24
C LEU A 134 6.82 -18.97 5.92
N LEU A 135 6.40 -19.72 6.94
CA LEU A 135 5.25 -19.36 7.78
C LEU A 135 5.47 -18.03 8.50
N ASP A 136 6.64 -17.85 9.10
CA ASP A 136 7.00 -16.63 9.82
C ASP A 136 7.14 -15.44 8.85
N LEU A 137 7.86 -15.64 7.74
CA LEU A 137 8.04 -14.61 6.70
C LEU A 137 6.72 -14.20 6.05
N THR A 138 5.83 -15.15 5.76
CA THR A 138 4.51 -14.85 5.19
C THR A 138 3.61 -14.12 6.19
N SER A 139 3.73 -14.45 7.49
CA SER A 139 3.02 -13.73 8.54
C SER A 139 3.50 -12.29 8.64
N LYS A 140 4.82 -12.07 8.64
CA LYS A 140 5.40 -10.72 8.60
C LYS A 140 4.97 -9.95 7.35
N ALA A 141 5.03 -10.56 6.17
CA ALA A 141 4.60 -9.92 4.92
C ALA A 141 3.12 -9.48 4.98
N ARG A 142 2.25 -10.32 5.54
CA ARG A 142 0.84 -9.98 5.77
C ARG A 142 0.70 -8.81 6.74
N ASP A 143 1.48 -8.76 7.80
CA ASP A 143 1.42 -7.69 8.80
C ASP A 143 1.93 -6.37 8.20
N ASP A 144 3.00 -6.40 7.39
CA ASP A 144 3.52 -5.25 6.64
C ASP A 144 2.49 -4.72 5.61
N VAL A 145 1.83 -5.62 4.87
CA VAL A 145 0.71 -5.27 3.98
C VAL A 145 -0.44 -4.65 4.78
N SER A 146 -0.78 -5.20 5.94
CA SER A 146 -1.84 -4.68 6.79
C SER A 146 -1.52 -3.26 7.28
N GLY A 147 -0.28 -3.01 7.70
CA GLY A 147 0.19 -1.67 8.05
C GLY A 147 0.07 -0.68 6.89
N THR A 148 0.37 -1.13 5.66
CA THR A 148 0.17 -0.31 4.45
C THR A 148 -1.32 -0.01 4.19
N VAL A 149 -2.21 -0.99 4.40
CA VAL A 149 -3.67 -0.79 4.28
C VAL A 149 -4.16 0.20 5.35
N THR A 150 -3.65 0.12 6.57
CA THR A 150 -3.96 1.10 7.62
C THR A 150 -3.49 2.49 7.22
N GLU A 151 -2.27 2.62 6.67
CA GLU A 151 -1.77 3.90 6.14
C GLU A 151 -2.69 4.49 5.06
N LEU A 152 -3.16 3.66 4.12
CA LEU A 152 -4.14 4.07 3.12
C LEU A 152 -5.46 4.53 3.75
N GLY A 153 -5.97 3.81 4.75
CA GLY A 153 -7.16 4.21 5.50
C GLY A 153 -7.03 5.58 6.14
N TYR A 154 -5.87 5.90 6.74
CA TYR A 154 -5.61 7.23 7.27
C TYR A 154 -5.60 8.31 6.18
N ARG A 155 -5.00 8.02 5.02
CA ARG A 155 -5.01 8.94 3.88
C ARG A 155 -6.44 9.16 3.36
N THR A 156 -7.28 8.13 3.34
CA THR A 156 -8.70 8.24 2.98
C THR A 156 -9.45 9.13 3.97
N ASN A 157 -9.31 8.92 5.28
CA ASN A 157 -9.97 9.76 6.28
C ASN A 157 -9.56 11.24 6.17
N MET A 158 -8.28 11.50 5.86
CA MET A 158 -7.80 12.85 5.62
C MET A 158 -8.37 13.45 4.33
N LEU A 159 -8.50 12.67 3.26
CA LEU A 159 -9.14 13.11 2.02
C LEU A 159 -10.62 13.45 2.25
N GLU A 160 -11.35 12.63 3.02
CA GLU A 160 -12.75 12.90 3.39
C GLU A 160 -12.91 14.18 4.20
N LEU A 161 -11.99 14.43 5.15
CA LEU A 161 -11.96 15.69 5.88
C LEU A 161 -11.73 16.88 4.95
N LEU A 162 -10.75 16.77 4.05
CA LEU A 162 -10.43 17.85 3.09
C LEU A 162 -11.58 18.10 2.12
N ASP A 163 -12.28 17.06 1.67
CA ASP A 163 -13.45 17.17 0.82
C ASP A 163 -14.59 17.93 1.51
N GLY A 164 -14.94 17.54 2.75
CA GLY A 164 -16.01 18.23 3.51
C GLY A 164 -15.70 19.71 3.77
N VAL A 165 -14.42 20.04 3.93
CA VAL A 165 -13.93 21.41 4.05
C VAL A 165 -14.06 22.17 2.74
N GLN A 166 -13.64 21.58 1.64
CA GLN A 166 -13.72 22.23 0.33
C GLN A 166 -15.18 22.48 -0.08
N ILE A 167 -16.08 21.58 0.29
CA ILE A 167 -17.53 21.77 0.17
C ILE A 167 -17.99 22.96 1.03
N THR A 168 -17.56 23.03 2.29
CA THR A 168 -17.89 24.15 3.20
C THR A 168 -17.40 25.48 2.62
N GLN A 169 -16.18 25.51 2.08
CA GLN A 169 -15.62 26.71 1.47
C GLN A 169 -16.39 27.14 0.22
N THR A 170 -16.71 26.18 -0.65
CA THR A 170 -17.52 26.44 -1.84
C THR A 170 -18.88 27.02 -1.46
N ASN A 171 -19.51 26.49 -0.43
CA ASN A 171 -20.79 27.00 0.09
C ASN A 171 -20.67 28.42 0.65
N ALA A 172 -19.62 28.70 1.44
CA ALA A 172 -19.36 30.03 1.97
C ALA A 172 -19.16 31.06 0.83
N ASN A 173 -18.40 30.69 -0.21
CA ASN A 173 -18.17 31.53 -1.39
C ASN A 173 -19.46 31.76 -2.21
N ASN A 174 -20.32 30.75 -2.34
CA ASN A 174 -21.63 30.88 -2.98
C ASN A 174 -22.58 31.77 -2.15
N GLN A 175 -22.56 31.65 -0.82
CA GLN A 175 -23.33 32.53 0.07
C GLN A 175 -22.84 33.97 0.03
N LEU A 176 -21.52 34.19 -0.04
CA LEU A 176 -20.94 35.51 -0.26
C LEU A 176 -21.47 36.12 -1.55
N SER A 177 -21.42 35.38 -2.67
CA SER A 177 -21.92 35.86 -3.96
C SER A 177 -23.36 36.34 -3.88
N THR A 178 -24.20 35.68 -3.09
CA THR A 178 -25.58 36.10 -2.80
C THR A 178 -25.62 37.35 -1.90
N HIS A 179 -24.82 37.40 -0.84
CA HIS A 179 -24.80 38.52 0.13
C HIS A 179 -24.17 39.80 -0.42
N LEU A 180 -23.32 39.72 -1.45
CA LEU A 180 -22.76 40.90 -2.12
C LEU A 180 -23.79 41.63 -2.99
N VAL A 181 -24.92 40.99 -3.31
CA VAL A 181 -26.00 41.61 -4.10
C VAL A 181 -26.68 42.70 -3.27
N GLY A 182 -26.61 43.95 -3.73
CA GLY A 182 -27.24 45.10 -3.08
C GLY A 182 -26.38 45.82 -2.03
N LEU A 183 -25.16 45.34 -1.75
CA LEU A 183 -24.20 46.02 -0.87
C LEU A 183 -23.44 47.16 -1.59
N THR A 184 -22.97 48.15 -0.81
CA THR A 184 -22.04 49.18 -1.31
C THR A 184 -20.65 48.60 -1.50
N GLU A 185 -19.81 49.25 -2.31
CA GLU A 185 -18.46 48.75 -2.62
C GLU A 185 -17.55 48.63 -1.36
N ASP A 186 -17.77 49.44 -0.33
CA ASP A 186 -16.99 49.33 0.90
C ASP A 186 -17.47 48.17 1.78
N ASP A 187 -18.79 47.94 1.90
CA ASP A 187 -19.35 46.79 2.63
C ASP A 187 -18.92 45.44 2.00
N LYS A 188 -18.79 45.40 0.67
CA LYS A 188 -18.29 44.23 -0.06
C LYS A 188 -16.85 43.92 0.31
N LYS A 189 -15.98 44.95 0.41
CA LYS A 189 -14.56 44.77 0.78
C LYS A 189 -14.42 44.20 2.19
N ASP A 190 -15.18 44.74 3.14
CA ASP A 190 -15.14 44.26 4.53
C ASP A 190 -15.56 42.79 4.63
N LYS A 191 -16.61 42.39 3.90
CA LYS A 191 -17.05 40.98 3.89
C LYS A 191 -16.09 40.04 3.17
N ILE A 192 -15.46 40.48 2.07
CA ILE A 192 -14.41 39.71 1.40
C ILE A 192 -13.19 39.53 2.33
N LEU A 193 -12.80 40.58 3.06
CA LEU A 193 -11.68 40.51 4.01
C LEU A 193 -11.96 39.54 5.16
N GLU A 194 -13.15 39.60 5.77
CA GLU A 194 -13.56 38.70 6.85
C GLU A 194 -13.49 37.23 6.40
N LEU A 195 -14.02 36.91 5.21
CA LEU A 195 -13.95 35.55 4.67
C LEU A 195 -12.52 35.10 4.34
N THR A 196 -11.71 35.99 3.78
CA THR A 196 -10.29 35.70 3.52
C THR A 196 -9.54 35.35 4.81
N GLN A 197 -9.85 36.04 5.92
CA GLN A 197 -9.29 35.71 7.23
C GLN A 197 -9.78 34.36 7.76
N GLN A 198 -11.08 34.06 7.61
CA GLN A 198 -11.65 32.76 7.99
C GLN A 198 -11.03 31.60 7.19
N GLU A 199 -10.87 31.77 5.87
CA GLU A 199 -10.17 30.81 4.98
C GLU A 199 -8.74 30.54 5.47
N SER A 200 -7.98 31.59 5.78
CA SER A 200 -6.61 31.47 6.26
C SER A 200 -6.52 30.75 7.60
N ALA A 201 -7.45 31.02 8.52
CA ALA A 201 -7.51 30.36 9.83
C ALA A 201 -7.86 28.86 9.70
N LEU A 202 -8.80 28.56 8.81
CA LEU A 202 -9.23 27.19 8.50
C LEU A 202 -8.07 26.39 7.87
N GLN A 203 -7.38 26.95 6.88
CA GLN A 203 -6.17 26.36 6.28
C GLN A 203 -5.08 26.06 7.32
N THR A 204 -4.80 27.02 8.20
CA THR A 204 -3.81 26.85 9.28
C THR A 204 -4.20 25.72 10.22
N SER A 205 -5.49 25.62 10.55
CA SER A 205 -6.02 24.53 11.38
C SER A 205 -5.81 23.17 10.74
N PHE A 206 -5.95 23.02 9.42
CA PHE A 206 -5.62 21.75 8.74
C PHE A 206 -4.14 21.43 8.74
N LEU A 207 -3.26 22.41 8.55
CA LEU A 207 -1.82 22.20 8.64
C LEU A 207 -1.42 21.72 10.05
N ILE A 208 -2.09 22.23 11.09
CA ILE A 208 -1.87 21.79 12.47
C ILE A 208 -2.44 20.38 12.66
N TYR A 209 -3.67 20.11 12.21
CA TYR A 209 -4.32 18.81 12.35
C TYR A 209 -3.57 17.69 11.62
N SER A 210 -3.17 17.93 10.36
CA SER A 210 -2.34 16.99 9.58
C SER A 210 -0.99 16.73 10.26
N LYS A 211 -0.37 17.73 10.88
CA LYS A 211 0.85 17.55 11.70
C LYS A 211 0.58 16.73 12.96
N ILE A 212 -0.51 17.00 13.70
CA ILE A 212 -0.88 16.26 14.91
C ILE A 212 -1.21 14.79 14.59
N TYR A 213 -1.99 14.53 13.54
CA TYR A 213 -2.32 13.18 13.11
C TYR A 213 -1.09 12.41 12.66
N ARG A 214 -0.13 13.07 12.01
CA ARG A 214 1.16 12.47 11.66
C ARG A 214 1.99 12.13 12.90
N ILE A 215 2.04 12.99 13.91
CA ILE A 215 2.86 12.80 15.14
C ILE A 215 2.24 11.77 16.08
N SER A 216 0.92 11.82 16.29
CA SER A 216 0.20 10.91 17.20
C SER A 216 0.31 9.44 16.80
N LEU A 217 0.59 9.15 15.52
CA LEU A 217 0.69 7.79 15.01
C LEU A 217 2.11 7.21 15.10
N PHE A 218 3.15 8.05 15.08
CA PHE A 218 4.53 7.60 15.33
C PHE A 218 4.75 7.15 16.78
N ASP A 219 3.92 7.62 17.72
CA ASP A 219 3.97 7.18 19.12
C ASP A 219 3.26 5.84 19.36
N TYR A 220 2.39 5.37 18.45
CA TYR A 220 1.63 4.12 18.63
C TYR A 220 2.29 2.88 17.97
N ILE A 221 3.30 3.08 17.11
CA ILE A 221 4.03 1.99 16.42
C ILE A 221 5.42 1.79 17.09
N ARG A 222 5.45 1.77 18.42
CA ARG A 222 6.64 1.38 19.20
C ARG A 222 6.32 0.24 20.15
#